data_AF-A0A0D0X724-F1
#
_entry.id   AF-A0A0D0X724-F1
#
_cell.length_a   1.000
_cell.length_b   1.000
_cell.length_c   1.000
_cell.angle_alpha   90.00
_cell.angle_beta   90.00
_cell.angle_gamma   90.00
#
_symmetry.space_group_name_H-M   'P 1'
#
loop_
_entity.id
_entity.type
_entity.pdbx_description
1 polymer ?
#
loop_
_entity_poly.entity_id
_entity_poly.type
_entity_poly.pdbx_seq_one_letter_code
_entity_poly.pdbx_strand_id
1 'polypeptide(L)'
;MYRGGRLYGTGRPDRLTPHEVRTWAFDPRRRGVDADQVREFQARLADELAGLHEDVRLLTQENDRLKRALRDWQVMHARECVPPDDARPNRGHW
;
A
#
# COMPACT_ATOMS: atom_id res chain seq x y z
N MET A 1 31.13 -7.05 6.57
CA MET A 1 29.91 -6.82 7.38
C MET A 1 28.72 -6.78 6.44
N TYR A 2 27.89 -7.81 6.45
CA TYR A 2 26.64 -7.83 5.69
C TYR A 2 25.54 -7.22 6.57
N ARG A 3 25.11 -6.00 6.23
CA ARG A 3 24.02 -5.31 6.93
C ARG A 3 23.08 -4.73 5.89
N GLY A 4 21.83 -5.17 5.95
CA GLY A 4 20.72 -4.58 5.19
C GLY A 4 20.06 -5.56 4.26
N GLY A 5 19.32 -6.52 4.84
CA GLY A 5 18.39 -7.34 4.08
C GLY A 5 17.42 -6.46 3.31
N ARG A 6 17.50 -6.53 1.98
CA ARG A 6 16.36 -6.19 1.13
C ARG A 6 15.25 -7.15 1.51
N LEU A 7 14.30 -6.66 2.30
CA LEU A 7 12.98 -7.25 2.35
C LEU A 7 12.50 -7.32 0.90
N TYR A 8 12.18 -8.52 0.43
CA TYR A 8 11.53 -8.76 -0.86
C TYR A 8 10.11 -8.17 -0.80
N GLY A 9 10.00 -6.85 -0.85
CA GLY A 9 8.75 -6.12 -0.90
C GLY A 9 8.26 -6.10 -2.34
N THR A 10 7.55 -7.17 -2.73
CA THR A 10 6.64 -7.24 -3.89
C THR A 10 7.19 -6.65 -5.18
N GLY A 11 7.84 -7.47 -6.01
CA GLY A 11 8.24 -7.11 -7.38
C GLY A 11 7.06 -6.86 -8.32
N ARG A 12 6.15 -5.96 -7.95
CA ARG A 12 5.19 -5.40 -8.87
C ARG A 12 5.93 -4.30 -9.62
N PRO A 13 6.01 -4.35 -10.95
CA PRO A 13 6.55 -3.22 -11.72
C PRO A 13 5.79 -1.95 -11.31
N ASP A 14 6.45 -0.80 -11.38
CA ASP A 14 5.82 0.49 -11.15
C ASP A 14 4.51 0.53 -11.94
N ARG A 15 3.40 0.74 -11.22
CA ARG A 15 2.08 0.72 -11.84
C ARG A 15 2.01 1.90 -12.79
N LEU A 16 1.63 1.61 -14.04
CA LEU A 16 1.37 2.63 -15.04
C LEU A 16 0.49 3.74 -14.43
N THR A 17 0.91 4.99 -14.58
CA THR A 17 0.16 6.12 -14.05
C THR A 17 -0.91 6.56 -15.04
N PRO A 18 -2.03 7.14 -14.57
CA PRO A 18 -3.03 7.75 -15.46
C PRO A 18 -2.42 8.78 -16.41
N HIS A 19 -1.39 9.52 -15.98
CA HIS A 19 -0.72 10.48 -16.83
C HIS A 19 0.04 9.78 -17.96
N GLU A 20 0.81 8.75 -17.65
CA GLU A 20 1.53 7.95 -18.66
C GLU A 20 0.58 7.34 -19.69
N VAL A 21 -0.61 6.87 -19.28
CA VAL A 21 -1.63 6.37 -20.21
C VAL A 21 -2.08 7.47 -21.19
N ARG A 22 -2.36 8.68 -20.69
CA ARG A 22 -2.82 9.81 -21.53
C ARG A 22 -1.76 10.30 -22.51
N THR A 23 -0.49 10.24 -22.11
CA THR A 23 0.61 10.75 -22.92
C THR A 23 1.32 9.68 -23.74
N TRP A 24 0.87 8.42 -23.65
CA TRP A 24 1.50 7.33 -24.36
C TRP A 24 1.35 7.49 -25.88
N ALA A 25 2.47 7.74 -26.56
CA ALA A 25 2.50 7.83 -28.01
C ALA A 25 2.81 6.45 -28.62
N PHE A 26 1.98 6.03 -29.57
CA PHE A 26 2.27 4.86 -30.40
C PHE A 26 3.04 5.27 -31.66
N ASP A 27 3.96 4.42 -32.10
CA ASP A 27 4.67 4.64 -33.36
C ASP A 27 3.69 4.69 -34.55
N PRO A 28 3.82 5.68 -35.45
CA PRO A 28 2.97 5.77 -36.62
C PRO A 28 3.22 4.59 -37.57
N ARG A 29 2.14 4.00 -38.09
CA ARG A 29 2.18 2.90 -39.07
C ARG A 29 1.31 3.25 -40.29
N ARG A 30 1.72 2.80 -41.48
CA ARG A 30 1.01 3.06 -42.76
C ARG A 30 -0.45 2.58 -42.77
N ARG A 31 -0.78 1.59 -41.93
CA ARG A 31 -2.13 1.15 -41.62
C ARG A 31 -2.21 1.01 -40.10
N GLY A 32 -3.24 1.59 -39.50
CA GLY A 32 -3.42 1.62 -38.05
C GLY A 32 -4.81 2.12 -37.68
N VAL A 33 -5.09 2.08 -36.37
CA VAL A 33 -6.32 2.64 -35.80
C VAL A 33 -6.25 4.15 -35.87
N ASP A 34 -7.41 4.78 -36.02
CA ASP A 34 -7.56 6.24 -35.94
C ASP A 34 -6.97 6.79 -34.64
N ALA A 35 -6.06 7.76 -34.77
CA ALA A 35 -5.34 8.34 -33.64
C ALA A 35 -6.27 9.07 -32.66
N ASP A 36 -7.38 9.63 -33.13
CA ASP A 36 -8.35 10.29 -32.25
C ASP A 36 -9.13 9.28 -31.41
N GLN A 37 -9.52 8.16 -31.99
CA GLN A 37 -10.17 7.07 -31.25
C GLN A 37 -9.23 6.46 -30.21
N VAL A 38 -7.95 6.32 -30.53
CA VAL A 38 -6.93 5.85 -29.57
C VAL A 38 -6.80 6.84 -28.41
N ARG A 39 -6.74 8.14 -28.68
CA ARG A 39 -6.67 9.18 -27.64
C ARG A 39 -7.91 9.19 -26.75
N GLU A 40 -9.10 9.05 -27.32
CA GLU A 40 -10.35 8.98 -26.56
C GLU A 40 -10.39 7.74 -25.64
N PHE A 41 -9.94 6.60 -26.16
CA PHE A 41 -9.84 5.37 -25.38
C PHE A 41 -8.80 5.50 -24.25
N GLN A 42 -7.63 6.07 -24.52
CA GLN A 42 -6.61 6.35 -23.51
C GLN A 42 -7.12 7.29 -22.41
N ALA A 43 -7.91 8.31 -22.77
CA ALA A 43 -8.50 9.21 -21.79
C ALA A 43 -9.43 8.47 -20.82
N ARG A 44 -10.35 7.65 -21.34
CA ARG A 44 -11.26 6.82 -20.52
C ARG A 44 -10.49 5.84 -19.63
N LEU A 45 -9.51 5.13 -20.19
CA LEU A 45 -8.67 4.22 -19.42
C LEU A 45 -7.90 4.93 -18.31
N ALA A 46 -7.40 6.14 -18.56
CA ALA A 46 -6.69 6.91 -17.56
C ALA A 46 -7.60 7.36 -16.43
N ASP A 47 -8.85 7.72 -16.72
CA ASP A 47 -9.83 8.09 -15.71
C ASP A 47 -10.22 6.89 -14.83
N GLU A 48 -10.45 5.72 -15.43
CA GLU A 48 -10.70 4.47 -14.69
C GLU A 48 -9.50 4.10 -13.81
N LEU A 49 -8.27 4.19 -14.35
CA LEU A 49 -7.05 3.91 -13.61
C LEU A 49 -6.85 4.88 -12.44
N ALA A 50 -7.23 6.16 -12.62
CA ALA A 50 -7.21 7.14 -11.54
C ALA A 50 -8.21 6.78 -10.42
N GLY A 51 -9.42 6.36 -10.79
CA GLY A 51 -10.42 5.87 -9.82
C GLY A 51 -9.90 4.67 -9.01
N LEU A 52 -9.36 3.66 -9.70
CA LEU A 52 -8.79 2.48 -9.04
C LEU A 52 -7.61 2.81 -8.10
N HIS A 53 -6.76 3.77 -8.49
CA HIS A 53 -5.67 4.21 -7.63
C HIS A 53 -6.17 4.92 -6.37
N GLU A 54 -7.22 5.73 -6.48
CA GLU A 54 -7.84 6.38 -5.33
C GLU A 54 -8.51 5.38 -4.40
N ASP A 55 -9.25 4.40 -4.93
CA ASP A 55 -9.87 3.33 -4.13
C ASP A 55 -8.84 2.52 -3.36
N VAL A 56 -7.73 2.14 -4.01
CA VAL A 56 -6.62 1.43 -3.35
C VAL A 56 -6.01 2.28 -2.24
N ARG A 57 -5.85 3.59 -2.47
CA ARG A 57 -5.31 4.52 -1.48
C ARG A 57 -6.22 4.63 -0.27
N LEU A 58 -7.54 4.73 -0.49
CA LEU A 58 -8.55 4.80 0.57
C LEU A 58 -8.59 3.50 1.38
N LEU A 59 -8.64 2.34 0.70
CA LEU A 59 -8.62 1.04 1.36
C LEU A 59 -7.36 0.82 2.18
N THR A 60 -6.20 1.28 1.69
CA THR A 60 -4.95 1.20 2.44
C THR A 60 -5.01 2.04 3.72
N GLN A 61 -5.51 3.27 3.64
CA GLN A 61 -5.69 4.11 4.82
C GLN A 61 -6.64 3.51 5.85
N GLU A 62 -7.76 2.95 5.39
CA GLU A 62 -8.72 2.31 6.29
C GLU A 62 -8.13 1.06 6.92
N ASN A 63 -7.40 0.26 6.15
CA ASN A 63 -6.68 -0.91 6.68
C ASN A 63 -5.66 -0.52 7.75
N ASP A 64 -4.92 0.57 7.54
CA ASP A 64 -3.96 1.08 8.51
C ASP A 64 -4.65 1.65 9.77
N ARG A 65 -5.80 2.30 9.62
CA ARG A 65 -6.64 2.72 10.75
C ARG A 65 -7.08 1.51 11.57
N LEU A 66 -7.62 0.48 10.94
CA LEU A 66 -8.08 -0.74 11.61
C LEU A 66 -6.93 -1.47 12.32
N LYS A 67 -5.78 -1.59 11.67
CA LYS A 67 -4.57 -2.18 12.27
C LYS A 67 -4.10 -1.42 13.51
N ARG A 68 -4.15 -0.07 13.48
CA ARG A 68 -3.81 0.75 14.64
C ARG A 68 -4.78 0.52 15.79
N ALA A 69 -6.09 0.60 15.52
CA ALA A 69 -7.11 0.34 16.53
C ALA A 69 -6.98 -1.05 17.18
N LEU A 70 -6.69 -2.08 16.37
CA LEU A 70 -6.46 -3.43 16.87
C LEU A 70 -5.21 -3.49 17.76
N ARG A 71 -4.10 -2.88 17.34
CA ARG A 71 -2.86 -2.85 18.13
C ARG A 71 -3.08 -2.10 19.46
N ASP A 72 -3.77 -0.98 19.45
CA ASP A 72 -4.04 -0.19 20.65
C ASP A 72 -4.90 -0.98 21.64
N TRP A 73 -5.94 -1.66 21.14
CA TRP A 73 -6.75 -2.57 21.95
C TRP A 73 -5.92 -3.71 22.55
N GLN A 74 -5.07 -4.37 21.75
CA GLN A 74 -4.17 -5.43 22.24
C GLN A 74 -3.20 -4.92 23.32
N VAL A 75 -2.66 -3.71 23.16
CA VAL A 75 -1.74 -3.11 24.14
C VAL A 75 -2.48 -2.77 25.45
N MET A 76 -3.70 -2.24 25.38
CA MET A 76 -4.50 -1.98 26.58
C MET A 76 -4.79 -3.28 27.33
N HIS A 77 -5.25 -4.32 26.62
CA HIS A 77 -5.59 -5.59 27.25
C HIS A 77 -4.37 -6.36 27.78
N ALA A 78 -3.22 -6.30 27.09
CA ALA A 78 -1.98 -6.89 27.58
C ALA A 78 -1.49 -6.26 28.90
N ARG A 79 -1.80 -4.98 29.15
CA ARG A 79 -1.50 -4.30 30.43
C ARG A 79 -2.47 -4.72 31.55
N GLU A 80 -3.71 -5.06 31.20
CA GLU A 80 -4.71 -5.56 32.14
C GLU A 80 -4.45 -7.03 32.55
N CYS A 81 -3.79 -7.81 31.69
CA CYS A 81 -3.48 -9.22 31.92
C CYS A 81 -2.14 -9.50 32.63
N VAL A 82 -1.42 -8.51 33.18
CA VAL A 82 -0.19 -8.76 33.95
C VAL A 82 -0.56 -9.50 35.24
N PRO A 83 -0.15 -10.78 35.43
CA PRO A 83 -0.45 -11.52 36.64
C PRO A 83 0.26 -10.88 37.84
N PRO A 84 -0.39 -10.77 39.01
CA PRO A 84 0.17 -10.09 40.18
C PRO A 84 1.45 -10.76 40.76
N ASP A 85 1.80 -11.97 40.33
CA ASP A 85 2.97 -12.70 40.85
C ASP A 85 4.32 -12.16 40.38
N ASP A 86 4.39 -11.44 39.25
CA ASP A 86 5.64 -10.86 38.74
C ASP A 86 5.98 -9.48 39.37
N ALA A 87 5.09 -8.94 40.22
CA ALA A 87 5.27 -7.65 40.89
C ALA A 87 5.90 -7.76 42.29
N ARG A 88 6.52 -8.89 42.64
CA ARG A 88 7.34 -8.99 43.86
C ARG A 88 8.76 -8.55 43.54
N PRO A 89 9.28 -7.44 44.11
CA PRO A 89 10.70 -7.15 44.02
C PRO A 89 11.42 -8.27 44.74
N ASN A 90 12.31 -8.95 44.03
CA ASN A 90 13.18 -9.99 44.56
C ASN A 90 13.98 -9.39 45.73
N ARG A 91 13.47 -9.52 46.96
CA ARG A 91 14.21 -9.20 48.18
C ARG A 91 15.20 -10.33 48.37
N GLY A 92 16.31 -10.25 47.66
CA GLY A 92 17.51 -11.01 47.97
C GLY A 92 17.92 -10.68 49.41
N HIS A 93 17.75 -11.67 50.29
CA HIS A 93 18.41 -11.68 51.59
C HIS A 93 19.78 -12.34 51.42
N TRP A 94 20.80 -11.68 51.98
CA TRP A 94 22.15 -12.17 52.20
C TRP A 94 22.17 -13.36 53.16
#